data_AF-A0A842RJT0-F1
#
_entry.id   AF-A0A842RJT0-F1
#
_cell.length_a   1.000
_cell.length_b   1.000
_cell.length_c   1.000
_cell.angle_alpha   90.00
_cell.angle_beta   90.00
_cell.angle_gamma   90.00
#
_symmetry.space_group_name_H-M   'P 1'
#
loop_
_entity.id
_entity.type
_entity.pdbx_description
1 polymer ?
#
loop_
_entity_poly.entity_id
_entity_poly.type
_entity_poly.pdbx_seq_one_letter_code
_entity_poly.pdbx_strand_id
1 'polypeptide(L)'
;MQKKYLRIILAVIGILVVVSVAVSVPLYVIRRTTLKHETDRWAVIRDINNDRLAVETTDDNVWAQLVQMKENGSRLWVGGKVKEYENKWSFRFDPTTLTVAQFTAEGLQSTIEGISNDLDYWLSLEYAYVGSIVIEIHLP
;
A
#
# COMPACT_ATOMS: atom_id res chain seq x y z
N MET A 1 13.91 -54.30 -3.06
CA MET A 1 14.64 -53.02 -3.14
C MET A 1 13.74 -51.84 -3.52
N GLN A 2 12.95 -51.92 -4.60
CA GLN A 2 12.09 -50.83 -5.11
C GLN A 2 11.16 -50.15 -4.08
N LYS A 3 10.52 -50.92 -3.17
CA LYS A 3 9.60 -50.35 -2.15
C LYS A 3 10.29 -49.41 -1.14
N LYS A 4 11.60 -49.57 -0.90
CA LYS A 4 12.37 -48.70 0.00
C LYS A 4 12.67 -47.35 -0.68
N TYR A 5 13.07 -47.37 -1.94
CA TYR A 5 13.29 -46.17 -2.73
C TYR A 5 12.00 -45.37 -2.93
N LEU A 6 10.86 -46.03 -3.15
CA LEU A 6 9.57 -45.36 -3.28
C LEU A 6 9.18 -44.59 -2.00
N ARG A 7 9.41 -45.17 -0.81
CA ARG A 7 9.16 -44.50 0.48
C ARG A 7 10.08 -43.30 0.68
N ILE A 8 11.35 -43.40 0.29
CA ILE A 8 12.31 -42.29 0.36
C ILE A 8 11.89 -41.16 -0.58
N ILE A 9 11.51 -41.47 -1.82
CA ILE A 9 11.04 -40.47 -2.79
C ILE A 9 9.79 -39.75 -2.27
N LEU A 10 8.81 -40.48 -1.74
CA LEU A 10 7.60 -39.89 -1.17
C LEU A 10 7.91 -38.99 0.05
N ALA A 11 8.85 -39.40 0.90
CA ALA A 11 9.29 -38.57 2.03
C ALA A 11 9.97 -37.28 1.55
N VAL A 12 10.83 -37.35 0.54
CA VAL A 12 11.50 -36.18 -0.05
C VAL A 12 10.48 -35.23 -0.68
N ILE A 13 9.52 -35.74 -1.45
CA ILE A 13 8.43 -34.93 -2.03
C ILE A 13 7.61 -34.27 -0.92
N GLY A 14 7.25 -35.02 0.12
CA GLY A 14 6.51 -34.47 1.26
C GLY A 14 7.26 -33.31 1.93
N ILE A 15 8.57 -33.47 2.14
CA ILE A 15 9.42 -32.41 2.71
C ILE A 15 9.47 -31.19 1.78
N LEU A 16 9.66 -31.39 0.47
CA LEU A 16 9.70 -30.28 -0.49
C LEU A 16 8.40 -29.48 -0.53
N VAL A 17 7.24 -30.16 -0.47
CA VAL A 17 5.94 -29.49 -0.41
C VAL A 17 5.80 -28.69 0.89
N VAL A 18 6.17 -29.26 2.04
CA VAL A 18 6.11 -28.56 3.34
C VAL A 18 7.02 -27.34 3.34
N VAL A 19 8.25 -27.45 2.83
CA VAL A 19 9.19 -26.32 2.73
C VAL A 19 8.65 -25.25 1.78
N SER A 20 8.11 -25.63 0.63
CA SER A 20 7.50 -24.70 -0.31
C SER A 20 6.38 -23.90 0.34
N VAL A 21 5.44 -24.57 1.02
CA VAL A 21 4.32 -23.90 1.71
C VAL A 21 4.82 -23.02 2.86
N ALA A 22 5.77 -23.52 3.66
CA ALA A 22 6.35 -22.79 4.78
C ALA A 22 7.08 -21.50 4.36
N VAL A 23 7.59 -21.43 3.13
CA VAL A 23 8.25 -20.23 2.58
C VAL A 23 7.26 -19.33 1.83
N SER A 24 6.37 -19.90 1.02
CA SER A 24 5.45 -19.12 0.18
C SER A 24 4.40 -18.36 0.99
N VAL A 25 3.87 -18.95 2.07
CA VAL A 25 2.80 -18.32 2.88
C VAL A 25 3.30 -17.07 3.62
N PRO A 26 4.44 -17.09 4.34
CA PRO A 26 4.97 -15.89 5.00
C PRO A 26 5.30 -14.78 3.99
N LEU A 27 5.93 -15.12 2.86
CA LEU A 27 6.26 -14.12 1.83
C LEU A 27 5.01 -13.48 1.23
N TYR A 28 3.94 -14.26 1.04
CA TYR A 28 2.66 -13.76 0.57
C TYR A 28 2.00 -12.80 1.56
N VAL A 29 2.05 -13.12 2.86
CA VAL A 29 1.48 -12.28 3.93
C VAL A 29 2.29 -10.99 4.10
N ILE A 30 3.63 -11.08 4.10
CA ILE A 30 4.53 -9.92 4.25
C ILE A 30 4.39 -8.95 3.07
N ARG A 31 4.20 -9.46 1.84
CA ARG A 31 4.00 -8.63 0.64
C ARG A 31 2.71 -7.82 0.62
N ARG A 32 1.70 -8.15 1.44
CA ARG A 32 0.38 -7.49 1.42
C ARG A 32 0.06 -6.70 2.70
N THR A 33 1.05 -6.10 3.34
CA THR A 33 0.73 -5.13 4.39
C THR A 33 0.07 -3.89 3.76
N THR A 34 -0.94 -3.32 4.41
CA THR A 34 -1.56 -2.05 3.98
C THR A 34 -0.61 -0.86 4.12
N LEU A 35 0.41 -1.01 4.98
CA LEU A 35 1.30 0.05 5.41
C LEU A 35 2.74 -0.20 4.92
N LYS A 36 2.90 -0.76 3.71
CA LYS A 36 4.23 -0.88 3.12
C LYS A 36 4.74 0.51 2.71
N HIS A 37 5.98 0.82 3.08
CA HIS A 37 6.70 2.05 2.75
C HIS A 37 8.18 1.71 2.47
N GLU A 38 8.93 2.64 1.87
CA GLU A 38 10.36 2.45 1.53
C GLU A 38 11.31 3.34 2.33
N THR A 39 10.80 4.39 2.93
CA THR A 39 11.57 5.39 3.69
C THR A 39 11.15 5.42 5.15
N ASP A 40 12.00 5.99 6.00
CA ASP A 40 11.72 6.18 7.43
C ASP A 40 10.78 7.36 7.69
N ARG A 41 10.56 8.22 6.68
CA ARG A 41 9.64 9.38 6.75
C ARG A 41 8.35 9.10 5.98
N TRP A 42 7.33 8.66 6.69
CA TRP A 42 6.05 8.27 6.08
C TRP A 42 4.87 8.53 7.01
N ALA A 43 3.68 8.62 6.42
CA ALA A 43 2.44 8.86 7.13
C ALA A 43 1.40 7.80 6.79
N VAL A 44 0.43 7.59 7.68
CA VAL A 44 -0.74 6.73 7.42
C VAL A 44 -1.95 7.60 7.17
N ILE A 45 -2.48 7.56 5.95
CA ILE A 45 -3.78 8.14 5.63
C ILE A 45 -4.87 7.10 5.85
N ARG A 46 -6.06 7.59 6.23
CA ARG A 46 -7.26 6.78 6.38
C ARG A 46 -8.45 7.45 5.70
N ASP A 47 -9.10 6.72 4.80
CA ASP A 47 -10.25 7.22 4.05
C ASP A 47 -11.59 7.09 4.81
N ILE A 48 -12.72 7.27 4.12
CA ILE A 48 -14.06 7.15 4.73
C ILE A 48 -14.46 5.70 5.05
N ASN A 49 -13.90 4.72 4.35
CA ASN A 49 -14.16 3.29 4.54
C ASN A 49 -13.27 2.68 5.63
N ASN A 50 -12.47 3.50 6.33
CA ASN A 50 -11.51 3.10 7.34
C ASN A 50 -10.33 2.28 6.75
N ASP A 51 -10.16 2.33 5.43
CA ASP A 51 -8.99 1.78 4.74
C ASP A 51 -7.77 2.65 5.00
N ARG A 52 -6.61 2.01 5.06
CA ARG A 52 -5.34 2.66 5.41
C ARG A 52 -4.32 2.47 4.31
N LEU A 53 -3.58 3.52 4.02
CA LEU A 53 -2.49 3.51 3.05
C LEU A 53 -1.31 4.28 3.64
N ALA A 54 -0.11 3.70 3.52
CA ALA A 54 1.11 4.44 3.78
C ALA A 54 1.39 5.40 2.62
N VAL A 55 1.69 6.66 2.94
CA VAL A 55 2.11 7.68 1.97
C VAL A 55 3.45 8.26 2.38
N GLU A 56 4.24 8.58 1.37
CA GLU A 56 5.58 9.13 1.49
C GLU A 56 5.63 10.39 0.63
N THR A 57 6.42 11.38 1.02
CA THR A 57 6.66 12.56 0.20
C THR A 57 8.11 13.00 0.31
N THR A 58 8.65 13.49 -0.79
CA THR A 58 9.96 14.17 -0.82
C THR A 58 9.84 15.67 -0.56
N ASP A 59 8.64 16.24 -0.59
CA ASP A 59 8.39 17.67 -0.40
C ASP A 59 8.08 18.00 1.08
N ASP A 60 8.88 18.88 1.67
CA ASP A 60 8.75 19.29 3.08
C ASP A 60 7.47 20.11 3.35
N ASN A 61 6.94 20.83 2.36
CA ASN A 61 5.68 21.56 2.51
C ASN A 61 4.50 20.59 2.57
N VAL A 62 4.50 19.58 1.70
CA VAL A 62 3.50 18.51 1.71
C VAL A 62 3.59 17.72 3.01
N TRP A 63 4.81 17.46 3.48
CA TRP A 63 5.03 16.82 4.78
C TRP A 63 4.43 17.64 5.93
N ALA A 64 4.70 18.95 5.98
CA ALA A 64 4.14 19.85 7.00
C ALA A 64 2.60 19.85 6.97
N GLN A 65 1.99 19.79 5.78
CA GLN A 65 0.53 19.67 5.64
C GLN A 65 0.01 18.34 6.21
N LEU A 66 0.68 17.21 5.95
CA LEU A 66 0.30 15.91 6.52
C LEU A 66 0.40 15.91 8.05
N VAL A 67 1.45 16.52 8.61
CA VAL A 67 1.61 16.70 10.06
C VAL A 67 0.46 17.55 10.61
N GLN A 68 0.14 18.68 9.96
CA GLN A 68 -0.95 19.54 10.38
C GLN A 68 -2.30 18.81 10.36
N MET A 69 -2.56 18.01 9.31
CA MET A 69 -3.76 17.15 9.22
C MET A 69 -3.85 16.18 10.40
N LYS A 70 -2.72 15.61 10.84
CA LYS A 70 -2.68 14.71 11.99
C LYS A 70 -3.01 15.44 13.30
N GLU A 71 -2.47 16.64 13.48
CA GLU A 71 -2.65 17.44 14.70
C GLU A 71 -4.07 17.97 14.86
N ASN A 72 -4.66 18.46 13.77
CA ASN A 72 -5.99 19.07 13.80
C ASN A 72 -7.13 18.09 13.43
N GLY A 73 -6.81 16.87 12.99
CA GLY A 73 -7.78 15.86 12.58
C GLY A 73 -8.58 16.22 11.32
N SER A 74 -8.08 17.16 10.51
CA SER A 74 -8.76 17.62 9.31
C SER A 74 -8.79 16.54 8.23
N ARG A 75 -9.91 16.52 7.48
CA ARG A 75 -10.08 15.69 6.29
C ARG A 75 -9.78 16.55 5.06
N LEU A 76 -8.75 16.16 4.31
CA LEU A 76 -8.35 16.80 3.06
C LEU A 76 -8.14 15.71 1.99
N TRP A 77 -7.99 16.15 0.74
CA TRP A 77 -7.64 15.26 -0.36
C TRP A 77 -6.14 15.04 -0.38
N VAL A 78 -5.70 13.80 -0.16
CA VAL A 78 -4.31 13.38 -0.28
C VAL A 78 -4.19 12.53 -1.53
N GLY A 79 -3.30 12.90 -2.43
CA GLY A 79 -3.23 12.24 -3.74
C GLY A 79 -1.95 12.56 -4.48
N GLY A 80 -1.85 12.02 -5.69
CA GLY A 80 -0.68 12.17 -6.55
C GLY A 80 -0.76 11.20 -7.72
N LYS A 81 0.35 11.04 -8.43
CA LYS A 81 0.44 10.07 -9.51
C LYS A 81 0.34 8.65 -8.94
N VAL A 82 -0.60 7.86 -9.46
CA VAL A 82 -0.80 6.46 -9.07
C VAL A 82 0.29 5.61 -9.72
N LYS A 83 0.92 4.74 -8.94
CA LYS A 83 1.89 3.75 -9.42
C LYS A 83 1.54 2.39 -8.86
N GLU A 84 1.79 1.35 -9.66
CA GLU A 84 1.75 -0.02 -9.17
C GLU A 84 2.70 -0.18 -7.99
N TYR A 85 2.23 -0.92 -6.99
CA TYR A 85 3.02 -1.15 -5.79
C TYR A 85 2.67 -2.48 -5.15
N GLU A 86 3.69 -3.25 -4.77
CA GLU A 86 3.48 -4.54 -4.10
C GLU A 86 3.05 -4.34 -2.63
N ASN A 87 1.82 -3.88 -2.39
CA ASN A 87 1.13 -3.80 -1.09
C ASN A 87 -0.28 -4.43 -1.19
N LYS A 88 -1.11 -4.35 -0.13
CA LYS A 88 -2.49 -4.88 -0.17
C LYS A 88 -3.33 -4.31 -1.33
N TRP A 89 -3.13 -3.04 -1.64
CA TRP A 89 -3.94 -2.26 -2.58
C TRP A 89 -3.42 -2.31 -4.01
N SER A 90 -2.27 -2.93 -4.23
CA SER A 90 -1.57 -2.97 -5.52
C SER A 90 -1.11 -1.60 -6.04
N PHE A 91 -1.19 -0.53 -5.24
CA PHE A 91 -0.78 0.81 -5.63
C PHE A 91 -0.20 1.64 -4.49
N ARG A 92 0.54 2.69 -4.87
CA ARG A 92 0.94 3.82 -4.02
C ARG A 92 0.82 5.12 -4.80
N PHE A 93 0.82 6.24 -4.09
CA PHE A 93 1.09 7.54 -4.71
C PHE A 93 2.60 7.73 -4.87
N ASP A 94 3.02 8.31 -5.99
CA ASP A 94 4.40 8.67 -6.25
C ASP A 94 4.85 9.78 -5.29
N PRO A 95 5.87 9.56 -4.43
CA PRO A 95 6.25 10.52 -3.39
C PRO A 95 6.71 11.88 -3.90
N THR A 96 7.13 11.96 -5.17
CA THR A 96 7.57 13.21 -5.80
C THR A 96 6.40 14.06 -6.31
N THR A 97 5.20 13.47 -6.40
CA THR A 97 3.98 14.14 -6.88
C THR A 97 2.87 14.17 -5.83
N LEU A 98 3.14 13.63 -4.63
CA LEU A 98 2.18 13.64 -3.54
C LEU A 98 1.82 15.08 -3.20
N THR A 99 0.53 15.35 -3.04
CA THR A 99 0.00 16.65 -2.71
C THR A 99 -1.18 16.53 -1.75
N VAL A 100 -1.42 17.58 -0.98
CA VAL A 100 -2.60 17.74 -0.12
C VAL A 100 -3.40 18.92 -0.63
N ALA A 101 -4.69 18.72 -0.86
CA ALA A 101 -5.57 19.73 -1.42
C ALA A 101 -6.90 19.81 -0.66
N GLN A 102 -7.46 21.02 -0.59
CA GLN A 102 -8.82 21.24 -0.08
C GLN A 102 -9.88 20.94 -1.13
N PHE A 103 -9.57 21.22 -2.40
CA PHE A 103 -10.44 21.01 -3.55
C PHE A 103 -9.67 20.32 -4.66
N THR A 104 -10.32 19.40 -5.36
CA THR A 104 -9.76 18.69 -6.51
C THR A 104 -10.84 18.56 -7.59
N ALA A 105 -10.45 18.21 -8.82
CA ALA A 105 -11.42 17.86 -9.84
C ALA A 105 -12.18 16.60 -9.41
N GLU A 106 -13.52 16.63 -9.45
CA GLU A 106 -14.38 15.53 -8.96
C GLU A 106 -14.03 14.18 -9.61
N GLY A 107 -13.67 14.18 -10.90
CA GLY A 107 -13.26 12.97 -11.62
C GLY A 107 -11.94 12.35 -11.19
N LEU A 108 -11.17 13.00 -10.30
CA LEU A 108 -9.93 12.45 -9.76
C LEU A 108 -10.08 11.98 -8.30
N GLN A 109 -11.29 12.02 -7.75
CA GLN A 109 -11.56 11.66 -6.35
C GLN A 109 -12.04 10.21 -6.24
N SER A 110 -11.51 9.46 -5.26
CA SER A 110 -11.97 8.10 -4.97
C SER A 110 -11.60 7.66 -3.55
N THR A 111 -12.00 6.45 -3.16
CA THR A 111 -11.51 5.77 -1.94
C THR A 111 -10.27 4.92 -2.26
N ILE A 112 -9.55 4.46 -1.24
CA ILE A 112 -8.39 3.59 -1.44
C ILE A 112 -8.82 2.29 -2.13
N GLU A 113 -9.88 1.67 -1.62
CA GLU A 113 -10.48 0.47 -2.23
C GLU A 113 -10.99 0.75 -3.65
N GLY A 114 -11.61 1.92 -3.89
CA GLY A 114 -12.08 2.32 -5.22
C GLY A 114 -10.94 2.42 -6.24
N ILE A 115 -9.77 2.92 -5.83
CA ILE A 115 -8.58 2.92 -6.68
C ILE A 115 -8.07 1.50 -6.93
N SER A 116 -7.99 0.71 -5.86
CA SER A 116 -7.49 -0.67 -5.94
C SER A 116 -8.35 -1.58 -6.82
N ASN A 117 -9.67 -1.38 -6.83
CA ASN A 117 -10.61 -2.22 -7.57
C ASN A 117 -10.62 -1.95 -9.09
N ASP A 118 -10.18 -0.77 -9.51
CA ASP A 118 -10.08 -0.37 -10.92
C ASP A 118 -8.71 0.24 -11.23
N LEU A 119 -7.65 -0.45 -10.83
CA LEU A 119 -6.29 0.08 -10.86
C LEU A 119 -5.86 0.50 -12.28
N ASP A 120 -6.23 -0.29 -13.30
CA ASP A 120 -5.88 0.01 -14.70
C ASP A 120 -6.46 1.36 -15.16
N TYR A 121 -7.71 1.66 -14.77
CA TYR A 121 -8.31 2.96 -15.02
C TYR A 121 -7.50 4.08 -14.37
N TRP A 122 -7.17 3.97 -13.08
CA TRP A 122 -6.45 5.02 -12.36
C TRP A 122 -5.00 5.18 -12.81
N LEU A 123 -4.34 4.10 -13.23
CA LEU A 123 -3.02 4.17 -13.87
C LEU A 123 -3.10 4.92 -15.21
N SER A 124 -4.17 4.70 -16.00
CA SER A 124 -4.39 5.41 -17.27
C SER A 124 -4.73 6.89 -17.10
N LEU A 125 -5.41 7.24 -16.00
CA LEU A 125 -5.76 8.62 -15.63
C LEU A 125 -4.60 9.38 -14.98
N GLU A 126 -3.56 8.64 -14.59
CA GLU A 126 -2.35 9.06 -13.87
C GLU A 126 -2.57 9.56 -12.44
N TYR A 127 -3.54 10.43 -12.18
CA TYR A 127 -3.73 11.06 -10.87
C TYR A 127 -5.00 10.59 -10.17
N ALA A 128 -4.90 10.38 -8.86
CA ALA A 128 -6.04 10.15 -7.99
C ALA A 128 -5.83 10.83 -6.65
N TYR A 129 -6.94 11.12 -5.97
CA TYR A 129 -6.99 11.78 -4.68
C TYR A 129 -7.95 11.05 -3.76
N VAL A 130 -7.51 10.81 -2.54
CA VAL A 130 -8.27 10.15 -1.49
C VAL A 130 -8.61 11.15 -0.40
N GLY A 131 -9.90 11.35 -0.18
CA GLY A 131 -10.41 12.16 0.92
C GLY A 131 -10.14 11.43 2.22
N SER A 132 -9.16 11.91 2.98
CA SER A 132 -8.60 11.17 4.11
C SER A 132 -8.21 12.08 5.28
N ILE A 133 -8.05 11.46 6.44
CA ILE A 133 -7.37 12.03 7.59
C ILE A 133 -6.01 11.36 7.75
N VAL A 134 -5.04 12.04 8.36
CA VAL A 134 -3.77 11.41 8.76
C VAL A 134 -3.91 10.87 10.17
N ILE A 135 -3.59 9.59 10.37
CA ILE A 135 -3.73 8.92 11.68
C ILE A 135 -2.39 8.61 12.34
N GLU A 136 -1.30 8.52 11.60
CA GLU A 136 0.04 8.27 12.11
C GLU A 136 1.07 9.07 11.29
N ILE A 137 2.13 9.53 11.97
CA ILE A 137 3.30 10.20 11.40
C ILE A 137 4.53 9.47 11.93
N HIS A 138 5.44 9.09 11.04
CA HIS A 138 6.68 8.41 11.35
C HIS A 138 7.86 9.21 10.82
N LEU A 139 8.91 9.32 11.63
CA LEU A 139 10.15 10.02 11.34
C LEU A 139 11.34 9.07 11.63
N PRO A 140 12.52 9.33 11.04
CA PRO A 140 13.76 8.61 11.35
C PRO A 140 14.10 8.59 12.84
#